data_AF-G7DUH2-F1
#
_entry.id   AF-G7DUH2-F1
#
_cell.length_a   1.000
_cell.length_b   1.000
_cell.length_c   1.000
_cell.angle_alpha   90.00
_cell.angle_beta   90.00
_cell.angle_gamma   90.00
#
_symmetry.space_group_name_H-M   'P 1'
#
loop_
_entity.id
_entity.type
_entity.pdbx_description
1 polymer ?
#
loop_
_entity_poly.entity_id
_entity_poly.type
_entity_poly.pdbx_seq_one_letter_code
_entity_poly.pdbx_strand_id
1 'polypeptide(L)'
;MPKIKVLCMGSCKGRLADYFDKVRSLHAKHHFELLIISGDLFSPSDPLTEEPEQADGLRALLDGEIDVPLSTYFSIGKTPLPASVQQRVDANQGEVCPNLFYLGQMGVTTLASGLRIANFGGIFDVATFAERPEGSDGHESASFTLAELNDFIKKLSTAKPASTLDQAPAPLPIDILLTHSAPHPICCGSKTLPKIEQPLNWGVPAIAELTAVAKPRYHLASDQPVFWEREPYTWPDSPNRTTRFLSLGAFAGMTKERSFYAFNIALPEDHLASSKVNATACPFKSAGIRSAKRTAESIENFIFADPGKRQKRQDDRPIPSDYICKICERSGHRIQDCPEKPERKPRQDGQLRIGPDSCWFCLSNPALSKHLLVSIGDETYIALPKGQLLPTSGESPSAIPGGGHVLIIPIAHYPSLSSIPETLSAAVVQEIRKAKVALKELYLQYSCQPVTFEIVRSGGRGVHAHIQVIPVPAALAARIEGAFMAEAGTDGVTIEIATPEILATLSNDYFKVELPDGRSLVVILSKGKPFNLQFGRAALSKLLGMPDRIDWKVCSQTDQKDEEDTLAFKAVFSAFDPY
;
A
#
# COMPACT_ATOMS: atom_id res chain seq x y z
N MET A 1 -3.78 39.94 -12.44
CA MET A 1 -4.65 39.27 -11.46
C MET A 1 -3.98 39.32 -10.10
N PRO A 2 -4.72 39.51 -8.99
CA PRO A 2 -4.14 39.58 -7.66
C PRO A 2 -3.47 38.23 -7.33
N LYS A 3 -2.20 38.29 -6.89
CA LYS A 3 -1.42 37.14 -6.46
C LYS A 3 -1.31 37.19 -4.95
N ILE A 4 -1.82 36.17 -4.28
CA ILE A 4 -1.75 36.04 -2.83
C ILE A 4 -0.34 35.56 -2.47
N LYS A 5 0.36 36.34 -1.66
CA LYS A 5 1.70 35.99 -1.14
C LYS A 5 1.57 35.15 0.12
N VAL A 6 1.92 33.87 0.03
CA VAL A 6 1.82 32.91 1.13
C VAL A 6 3.21 32.62 1.69
N LEU A 7 3.37 32.77 3.00
CA LEU A 7 4.52 32.26 3.75
C LEU A 7 4.14 30.92 4.39
N CYS A 8 5.02 29.94 4.33
CA CYS A 8 4.85 28.66 4.99
C CYS A 8 6.05 28.39 5.90
N MET A 9 5.79 27.92 7.12
CA MET A 9 6.83 27.60 8.09
C MET A 9 6.54 26.25 8.78
N GLY A 10 7.62 25.52 9.11
CA GLY A 10 7.55 24.25 9.84
C GLY A 10 7.26 24.41 11.33
N SER A 11 7.39 23.32 12.08
CA SER A 11 7.19 23.29 13.54
C SER A 11 8.10 24.28 14.28
N CYS A 12 7.60 24.83 15.38
CA CYS A 12 8.30 25.84 16.20
C CYS A 12 9.33 25.25 17.17
N LYS A 13 9.20 23.97 17.55
CA LYS A 13 10.06 23.29 18.53
C LYS A 13 10.23 24.10 19.83
N GLY A 14 9.12 24.62 20.35
CA GLY A 14 9.05 25.30 21.64
C GLY A 14 9.56 26.75 21.66
N ARG A 15 10.02 27.33 20.54
CA ARG A 15 10.63 28.68 20.52
C ARG A 15 9.72 29.76 19.95
N LEU A 16 8.55 29.99 20.58
CA LEU A 16 7.49 30.84 20.02
C LEU A 16 7.93 32.30 19.78
N ALA A 17 8.69 32.89 20.70
CA ALA A 17 9.15 34.28 20.57
C ALA A 17 10.08 34.45 19.34
N ASP A 18 11.15 33.68 19.27
CA ASP A 18 12.09 33.68 18.15
C ASP A 18 11.40 33.38 16.80
N TYR A 19 10.40 32.48 16.83
CA TYR A 19 9.62 32.09 15.66
C TYR A 19 8.87 33.29 15.08
N PHE A 20 8.08 33.98 15.91
CA PHE A 20 7.31 35.14 15.45
C PHE A 20 8.17 36.36 15.17
N ASP A 21 9.33 36.53 15.82
CA ASP A 21 10.32 37.55 15.45
C ASP A 21 10.90 37.30 14.06
N LYS A 22 11.15 36.03 13.71
CA LYS A 22 11.56 35.65 12.36
C LYS A 22 10.46 35.93 11.35
N VAL A 23 9.22 35.57 11.66
CA VAL A 23 8.05 35.86 10.81
C VAL A 23 7.93 37.36 10.57
N ARG A 24 8.03 38.18 11.61
CA ARG A 24 7.98 39.66 11.54
C ARG A 24 9.06 40.18 10.60
N SER A 25 10.29 39.69 10.76
CA SER A 25 11.43 40.05 9.91
C SER A 25 11.23 39.68 8.43
N LEU A 26 10.61 38.53 8.15
CA LEU A 26 10.31 38.08 6.78
C LEU A 26 9.14 38.87 6.18
N HIS A 27 8.08 39.08 6.95
CA HIS A 27 6.90 39.84 6.53
C HIS A 27 7.22 41.30 6.25
N ALA A 28 8.05 41.95 7.07
CA ALA A 28 8.49 43.32 6.84
C ALA A 28 9.25 43.50 5.50
N LYS A 29 9.92 42.44 5.01
CA LYS A 29 10.69 42.47 3.76
C LYS A 29 9.85 42.14 2.52
N HIS A 30 8.91 41.21 2.64
CA HIS A 30 8.23 40.63 1.48
C HIS A 30 6.73 40.94 1.41
N HIS A 31 6.14 41.45 2.51
CA HIS A 31 4.73 41.80 2.67
C HIS A 31 3.80 40.63 2.28
N PHE A 32 3.82 39.56 3.08
CA PHE A 32 2.96 38.39 2.88
C PHE A 32 1.51 38.68 3.31
N GLU A 33 0.54 38.04 2.67
CA GLU A 33 -0.88 38.19 3.03
C GLU A 33 -1.31 37.21 4.13
N LEU A 34 -0.70 36.03 4.18
CA LEU A 34 -0.95 35.06 5.24
C LEU A 34 0.27 34.17 5.50
N LEU A 35 0.31 33.60 6.70
CA LEU A 35 1.24 32.56 7.14
C LEU A 35 0.49 31.25 7.33
N ILE A 36 1.08 30.14 6.85
CA ILE A 36 0.63 28.79 7.13
C ILE A 36 1.72 28.04 7.91
N ILE A 37 1.35 27.45 9.03
CA ILE A 37 2.23 26.62 9.84
C ILE A 37 1.85 25.16 9.58
N SER A 38 2.80 24.36 9.08
CA SER A 38 2.52 23.00 8.58
C SER A 38 2.19 21.97 9.69
N GLY A 39 2.39 22.32 10.96
CA GLY A 39 2.01 21.51 12.12
C GLY A 39 2.86 21.80 13.36
N ASP A 40 2.43 21.29 14.51
CA ASP A 40 3.19 21.27 15.77
C ASP A 40 3.75 22.65 16.18
N LEU A 41 2.89 23.68 16.18
CA LEU A 41 3.22 25.03 16.66
C LEU A 41 3.56 25.04 18.15
N PHE A 42 2.77 24.31 18.96
CA PHE A 42 2.89 24.26 20.41
C PHE A 42 3.64 23.00 20.89
N SER A 43 4.42 22.36 20.01
CA SER A 43 5.26 21.26 20.46
C SER A 43 6.32 21.78 21.44
N PRO A 44 6.57 21.09 22.56
CA PRO A 44 7.67 21.42 23.47
C PRO A 44 9.04 21.33 22.79
N SER A 45 10.07 21.89 23.43
CA SER A 45 11.44 21.82 22.92
C SER A 45 11.96 20.39 22.99
N ASP A 46 11.71 19.72 24.11
CA ASP A 46 11.94 18.29 24.30
C ASP A 46 10.63 17.57 24.69
N PRO A 47 9.99 16.85 23.75
CA PRO A 47 8.74 16.11 24.01
C PRO A 47 8.88 14.95 25.01
N LEU A 48 10.09 14.56 25.41
CA LEU A 48 10.30 13.50 26.40
C LEU A 48 10.36 14.03 27.83
N THR A 49 10.60 15.32 28.01
CA THR A 49 10.82 15.92 29.34
C THR A 49 9.89 17.09 29.66
N GLU A 50 9.31 17.72 28.64
CA GLU A 50 8.47 18.91 28.77
C GLU A 50 7.06 18.64 28.27
N GLU A 51 6.07 19.10 29.04
CA GLU A 51 4.67 19.07 28.64
C GLU A 51 4.37 20.21 27.67
N PRO A 52 3.40 20.07 26.74
CA PRO A 52 3.01 21.13 25.80
C PRO A 52 2.60 22.45 26.49
N GLU A 53 2.02 22.36 27.68
CA GLU A 53 1.63 23.52 28.50
C GLU A 53 2.84 24.33 29.02
N GLN A 54 4.03 23.73 29.01
CA GLN A 54 5.28 24.33 29.45
C GLN A 54 6.10 24.90 28.29
N ALA A 55 5.56 24.87 27.06
CA ALA A 55 6.23 25.43 25.90
C ALA A 55 6.64 26.89 26.14
N ASP A 56 7.92 27.19 25.90
CA ASP A 56 8.49 28.51 26.15
C ASP A 56 7.77 29.59 25.32
N GLY A 57 7.37 30.67 26.00
CA GLY A 57 6.60 31.75 25.41
C GLY A 57 5.10 31.49 25.20
N LEU A 58 4.54 30.32 25.56
CA LEU A 58 3.09 30.07 25.40
C LEU A 58 2.24 31.09 26.17
N ARG A 59 2.56 31.32 27.44
CA ARG A 59 1.84 32.28 28.28
C ARG A 59 1.96 33.71 27.73
N ALA A 60 3.18 34.11 27.34
CA ALA A 60 3.43 35.40 26.72
C ALA A 60 2.64 35.60 25.42
N LEU A 61 2.46 34.54 24.61
CA LEU A 61 1.61 34.58 23.42
C LEU A 61 0.12 34.76 23.77
N LEU A 62 -0.38 34.04 24.77
CA LEU A 62 -1.79 34.12 25.19
C LEU A 62 -2.14 35.45 25.88
N ASP A 63 -1.18 36.02 26.61
CA ASP A 63 -1.29 37.31 27.30
C ASP A 63 -1.06 38.50 26.33
N GLY A 64 -0.65 38.24 25.07
CA GLY A 64 -0.47 39.25 24.03
C GLY A 64 0.88 39.97 24.05
N GLU A 65 1.87 39.44 24.77
CA GLU A 65 3.24 39.95 24.78
C GLU A 65 4.02 39.55 23.52
N ILE A 66 3.69 38.39 22.93
CA ILE A 66 4.22 37.96 21.63
C ILE A 66 3.19 38.33 20.55
N ASP A 67 3.54 39.29 19.70
CA ASP A 67 2.70 39.73 18.59
C ASP A 67 2.85 38.85 17.34
N VAL A 68 1.71 38.47 16.77
CA VAL A 68 1.61 37.69 15.53
C VAL A 68 1.37 38.65 14.36
N PRO A 69 2.38 38.90 13.50
CA PRO A 69 2.43 40.08 12.65
C PRO A 69 1.53 40.03 11.40
N LEU A 70 0.94 38.87 11.09
CA LEU A 70 0.03 38.66 9.95
C LEU A 70 -0.91 37.48 10.23
N SER A 71 -2.03 37.42 9.52
CA SER A 71 -3.00 36.32 9.65
C SER A 71 -2.33 34.96 9.44
N THR A 72 -2.32 34.16 10.50
CA THR A 72 -1.55 32.92 10.65
C THR A 72 -2.51 31.78 10.89
N TYR A 73 -2.39 30.73 10.08
CA TYR A 73 -3.24 29.56 10.14
C TYR A 73 -2.41 28.31 10.43
N PHE A 74 -2.86 27.46 11.35
CA PHE A 74 -2.16 26.24 11.72
C PHE A 74 -3.13 25.07 11.95
N SER A 75 -2.59 23.85 11.87
CA SER A 75 -3.30 22.60 12.19
C SER A 75 -2.50 21.78 13.20
N ILE A 76 -3.15 20.75 13.75
CA ILE A 76 -2.53 19.80 14.66
C ILE A 76 -1.57 18.84 13.93
N GLY A 77 -0.46 18.48 14.59
CA GLY A 77 0.54 17.54 14.10
C GLY A 77 0.59 16.27 14.96
N LYS A 78 1.77 15.97 15.51
CA LYS A 78 1.99 14.86 16.45
C LYS A 78 1.56 15.20 17.88
N THR A 79 1.65 16.47 18.27
CA THR A 79 1.36 16.90 19.64
C THR A 79 -0.05 17.49 19.72
N PRO A 80 -0.89 17.08 20.69
CA PRO A 80 -2.20 17.70 20.92
C PRO A 80 -2.05 19.16 21.35
N LEU A 81 -3.14 19.92 21.26
CA LEU A 81 -3.13 21.32 21.71
C LEU A 81 -3.00 21.38 23.24
N PRO A 82 -2.22 22.34 23.77
CA PRO A 82 -2.25 22.68 25.19
C PRO A 82 -3.68 23.02 25.63
N ALA A 83 -4.04 22.71 26.88
CA ALA A 83 -5.41 22.88 27.39
C ALA A 83 -5.84 24.36 27.37
N SER A 84 -4.92 25.27 27.73
CA SER A 84 -5.15 26.72 27.65
C SER A 84 -5.43 27.20 26.22
N VAL A 85 -4.75 26.63 25.22
CA VAL A 85 -4.96 26.95 23.80
C VAL A 85 -6.31 26.41 23.34
N GLN A 86 -6.63 25.16 23.67
CA GLN A 86 -7.90 24.53 23.32
C GLN A 86 -9.09 25.33 23.88
N GLN A 87 -9.00 25.77 25.14
CA GLN A 87 -10.03 26.61 25.76
C GLN A 87 -10.26 27.94 24.99
N ARG A 88 -9.19 28.57 24.48
CA ARG A 88 -9.29 29.82 23.70
C ARG A 88 -9.91 29.58 22.33
N VAL A 89 -9.49 28.52 21.66
CA VAL A 89 -10.06 28.07 20.39
C VAL A 89 -11.57 27.85 20.52
N ASP A 90 -12.01 27.15 21.57
CA ASP A 90 -13.43 26.85 21.78
C ASP A 90 -14.23 28.10 22.14
N ALA A 91 -13.64 29.03 22.90
CA ALA A 91 -14.28 30.29 23.27
C ALA A 91 -14.41 31.28 22.10
N ASN A 92 -13.45 31.28 21.18
CA ASN A 92 -13.30 32.33 20.15
C ASN A 92 -13.41 31.80 18.71
N GLN A 93 -14.20 30.75 18.48
CA GLN A 93 -14.47 30.20 17.14
C GLN A 93 -13.20 29.87 16.33
N GLY A 94 -12.16 29.37 16.99
CA GLY A 94 -10.89 29.01 16.36
C GLY A 94 -9.75 30.02 16.52
N GLU A 95 -9.98 31.21 17.06
CA GLU A 95 -8.92 32.20 17.30
C GLU A 95 -8.22 31.99 18.65
N VAL A 96 -6.89 31.82 18.64
CA VAL A 96 -6.08 31.65 19.86
C VAL A 96 -5.74 33.01 20.48
N CYS A 97 -5.24 33.89 19.64
CA CYS A 97 -4.91 35.29 19.91
C CYS A 97 -5.00 36.08 18.58
N PRO A 98 -4.94 37.42 18.60
CA PRO A 98 -5.05 38.23 17.38
C PRO A 98 -4.13 37.74 16.28
N ASN A 99 -4.69 37.53 15.08
CA ASN A 99 -4.01 37.00 13.90
C ASN A 99 -3.56 35.52 13.96
N LEU A 100 -3.91 34.74 14.99
CA LEU A 100 -3.55 33.32 15.08
C LEU A 100 -4.80 32.42 15.15
N PHE A 101 -5.02 31.66 14.09
CA PHE A 101 -6.24 30.87 13.89
C PHE A 101 -5.93 29.37 13.75
N TYR A 102 -6.63 28.57 14.55
CA TYR A 102 -6.63 27.12 14.44
C TYR A 102 -7.65 26.66 13.40
N LEU A 103 -7.21 25.87 12.43
CA LEU A 103 -8.07 25.32 11.37
C LEU A 103 -8.88 24.09 11.80
N GLY A 104 -8.73 23.64 13.05
CA GLY A 104 -9.25 22.35 13.50
C GLY A 104 -8.30 21.20 13.20
N GLN A 105 -8.69 19.99 13.63
CA GLN A 105 -8.00 18.77 13.25
C GLN A 105 -8.26 18.46 11.77
N MET A 106 -9.52 18.50 11.35
CA MET A 106 -9.93 18.18 9.97
C MET A 106 -11.00 19.17 9.49
N GLY A 107 -10.75 19.84 8.37
CA GLY A 107 -11.62 20.94 7.94
C GLY A 107 -11.30 21.48 6.55
N VAL A 108 -12.21 22.32 6.06
CA VAL A 108 -11.97 23.13 4.86
C VAL A 108 -12.37 24.57 5.17
N THR A 109 -11.39 25.46 5.12
CA THR A 109 -11.55 26.89 5.38
C THR A 109 -11.42 27.65 4.08
N THR A 110 -12.37 28.55 3.81
CA THR A 110 -12.32 29.46 2.66
C THR A 110 -12.08 30.86 3.18
N LEU A 111 -10.95 31.45 2.80
CA LEU A 111 -10.58 32.80 3.21
C LEU A 111 -11.36 33.85 2.44
N ALA A 112 -11.40 35.09 2.95
CA ALA A 112 -12.04 36.22 2.26
C ALA A 112 -11.45 36.50 0.86
N SER A 113 -10.18 36.13 0.64
CA SER A 113 -9.52 36.19 -0.66
C SER A 113 -10.03 35.16 -1.68
N GLY A 114 -10.87 34.21 -1.24
CA GLY A 114 -11.35 33.07 -2.03
C GLY A 114 -10.43 31.84 -1.96
N LEU A 115 -9.28 31.94 -1.28
CA LEU A 115 -8.33 30.84 -1.13
C LEU A 115 -8.93 29.72 -0.29
N ARG A 116 -8.90 28.49 -0.80
CA ARG A 116 -9.42 27.31 -0.08
C ARG A 116 -8.30 26.47 0.53
N ILE A 117 -8.31 26.34 1.84
CA ILE A 117 -7.35 25.55 2.62
C ILE A 117 -8.09 24.34 3.20
N ALA A 118 -7.66 23.12 2.84
CA ALA A 118 -8.08 21.90 3.52
C ALA A 118 -6.99 21.49 4.52
N ASN A 119 -7.38 21.07 5.71
CA ASN A 119 -6.47 20.54 6.73
C ASN A 119 -6.93 19.14 7.14
N PHE A 120 -5.95 18.26 7.33
CA PHE A 120 -6.11 16.92 7.86
C PHE A 120 -4.90 16.63 8.76
N GLY A 121 -5.02 17.11 9.99
CA GLY A 121 -4.01 16.98 11.03
C GLY A 121 -4.09 15.64 11.75
N GLY A 122 -2.97 15.29 12.36
CA GLY A 122 -2.80 14.09 13.16
C GLY A 122 -1.89 13.02 12.56
N ILE A 123 -1.50 12.07 13.40
CA ILE A 123 -0.61 10.95 13.05
C ILE A 123 -1.41 9.71 12.66
N PHE A 124 -0.83 8.94 11.74
CA PHE A 124 -1.26 7.58 11.48
C PHE A 124 -0.64 6.64 12.52
N ASP A 125 -1.48 6.05 13.36
CA ASP A 125 -1.09 5.01 14.29
C ASP A 125 -1.90 3.74 14.00
N VAL A 126 -1.21 2.64 13.75
CA VAL A 126 -1.82 1.35 13.38
C VAL A 126 -2.78 0.86 14.46
N ALA A 127 -2.50 1.13 15.74
CA ALA A 127 -3.33 0.66 16.85
C ALA A 127 -4.68 1.40 16.94
N THR A 128 -4.69 2.70 16.64
CA THR A 128 -5.88 3.56 16.78
C THR A 128 -6.59 3.81 15.45
N PHE A 129 -5.96 3.52 14.31
CA PHE A 129 -6.51 3.81 12.99
C PHE A 129 -7.78 3.02 12.69
N ALA A 130 -7.87 1.76 13.13
CA ALA A 130 -9.06 0.95 12.91
C ALA A 130 -10.24 1.41 13.78
N GLU A 131 -10.02 1.46 15.10
CA GLU A 131 -10.99 1.93 16.10
C GLU A 131 -10.25 2.60 17.26
N ARG A 132 -10.83 3.68 17.80
CA ARG A 132 -10.28 4.38 18.95
C ARG A 132 -10.54 3.55 20.22
N PRO A 133 -9.53 3.34 21.11
CA PRO A 133 -9.71 2.57 22.34
C PRO A 133 -10.81 3.16 23.26
N GLU A 134 -11.62 2.28 23.88
CA GLU A 134 -12.66 2.68 24.83
C GLU A 134 -12.06 3.51 25.99
N GLY A 135 -12.57 4.73 26.20
CA GLY A 135 -12.12 5.64 27.26
C GLY A 135 -11.08 6.69 26.84
N SER A 136 -10.70 6.76 25.56
CA SER A 136 -9.89 7.88 25.05
C SER A 136 -10.78 8.99 24.49
N ASP A 137 -10.79 10.15 25.13
CA ASP A 137 -11.49 11.33 24.64
C ASP A 137 -10.82 11.82 23.35
N GLY A 138 -11.63 12.12 22.33
CA GLY A 138 -11.15 12.53 21.01
C GLY A 138 -10.32 13.82 20.99
N HIS A 139 -10.25 14.54 22.11
CA HIS A 139 -9.46 15.76 22.26
C HIS A 139 -8.02 15.52 22.74
N GLU A 140 -7.71 14.35 23.31
CA GLU A 140 -6.37 14.06 23.86
C GLU A 140 -5.43 13.36 22.87
N SER A 141 -5.98 12.69 21.84
CA SER A 141 -5.18 11.93 20.88
C SER A 141 -4.97 12.73 19.58
N ALA A 142 -3.71 12.98 19.24
CA ALA A 142 -3.32 13.55 17.96
C ALA A 142 -3.40 12.53 16.80
N SER A 143 -3.96 11.33 17.00
CA SER A 143 -4.14 10.34 15.93
C SER A 143 -5.52 10.44 15.26
N PHE A 144 -5.60 10.08 13.99
CA PHE A 144 -6.87 10.00 13.25
C PHE A 144 -7.27 8.56 12.95
N THR A 145 -8.57 8.32 12.85
CA THR A 145 -9.17 7.02 12.54
C THR A 145 -9.56 6.90 11.07
N LEU A 146 -9.80 5.67 10.62
CA LEU A 146 -10.31 5.36 9.29
C LEU A 146 -11.71 5.96 9.06
N ALA A 147 -12.55 6.03 10.11
CA ALA A 147 -13.87 6.63 10.04
C ALA A 147 -13.78 8.14 9.78
N GLU A 148 -12.96 8.84 10.55
CA GLU A 148 -12.70 10.28 10.38
C GLU A 148 -12.13 10.57 8.99
N LEU A 149 -11.16 9.77 8.52
CA LEU A 149 -10.59 9.88 7.17
C LEU A 149 -11.66 9.76 6.09
N ASN A 150 -12.46 8.68 6.14
CA ASN A 150 -13.49 8.43 5.15
C ASN A 150 -14.57 9.52 5.16
N ASP A 151 -14.95 10.02 6.33
CA ASP A 151 -15.95 11.08 6.44
C ASP A 151 -15.43 12.41 5.89
N PHE A 152 -14.14 12.70 6.07
CA PHE A 152 -13.53 13.87 5.45
C PHE A 152 -13.39 13.73 3.94
N ILE A 153 -12.95 12.57 3.45
CA ILE A 153 -12.93 12.25 2.01
C ILE A 153 -14.33 12.40 1.41
N LYS A 154 -15.36 11.88 2.09
CA LYS A 154 -16.76 12.09 1.71
C LYS A 154 -17.06 13.57 1.62
N LYS A 155 -16.79 14.38 2.65
CA LYS A 155 -17.03 15.84 2.64
C LYS A 155 -16.34 16.56 1.47
N LEU A 156 -15.17 16.11 1.06
CA LEU A 156 -14.49 16.62 -0.13
C LEU A 156 -15.14 16.15 -1.45
N SER A 157 -15.70 14.94 -1.47
CA SER A 157 -16.34 14.33 -2.64
C SER A 157 -17.84 14.64 -2.82
N THR A 158 -18.60 14.88 -1.75
CA THR A 158 -20.08 14.87 -1.69
C THR A 158 -20.73 16.10 -2.30
N ALA A 159 -19.99 16.94 -3.00
CA ALA A 159 -20.59 17.90 -3.90
C ALA A 159 -20.94 17.27 -5.27
N LYS A 160 -21.66 16.14 -5.18
CA LYS A 160 -22.83 15.78 -5.99
C LYS A 160 -23.60 14.64 -5.31
N PRO A 161 -24.89 14.80 -5.02
CA PRO A 161 -25.87 13.74 -5.17
C PRO A 161 -26.73 13.99 -6.41
N ALA A 162 -27.23 12.90 -6.99
CA ALA A 162 -28.01 12.90 -8.22
C ALA A 162 -29.49 13.21 -7.96
N SER A 163 -30.04 14.23 -8.63
CA SER A 163 -31.43 14.25 -9.13
C SER A 163 -31.66 15.49 -9.99
N THR A 164 -32.54 15.35 -10.98
CA THR A 164 -33.09 16.40 -11.84
C THR A 164 -33.66 17.58 -11.05
N LEU A 165 -33.44 18.80 -11.56
CA LEU A 165 -33.83 20.12 -11.06
C LEU A 165 -33.07 20.61 -9.80
N ASP A 166 -31.99 21.35 -10.09
CA ASP A 166 -31.37 22.46 -9.33
C ASP A 166 -29.86 22.29 -9.25
N GLN A 167 -29.16 22.98 -10.17
CA GLN A 167 -27.71 22.95 -10.30
C GLN A 167 -27.07 23.76 -9.17
N ALA A 168 -26.81 23.12 -8.03
CA ALA A 168 -25.78 23.62 -7.13
C ALA A 168 -24.42 23.59 -7.87
N PRO A 169 -23.64 24.68 -7.88
CA PRO A 169 -22.35 24.71 -8.56
C PRO A 169 -21.41 23.64 -8.00
N ALA A 170 -20.60 23.04 -8.88
CA ALA A 170 -19.58 22.08 -8.49
C ALA A 170 -18.71 22.63 -7.34
N PRO A 171 -18.24 21.77 -6.43
CA PRO A 171 -17.38 22.23 -5.35
C PRO A 171 -16.15 22.89 -5.95
N LEU A 172 -15.81 24.09 -5.47
CA LEU A 172 -14.56 24.74 -5.86
C LEU A 172 -13.38 23.83 -5.48
N PRO A 173 -12.31 23.78 -6.26
CA PRO A 173 -11.23 22.85 -5.96
C PRO A 173 -10.35 23.37 -4.80
N ILE A 174 -9.63 22.49 -4.10
CA ILE A 174 -8.80 22.86 -2.94
C ILE A 174 -7.48 23.49 -3.41
N ASP A 175 -7.12 24.68 -2.92
CA ASP A 175 -5.85 25.31 -3.29
C ASP A 175 -4.67 24.76 -2.49
N ILE A 176 -4.82 24.66 -1.16
CA ILE A 176 -3.77 24.21 -0.25
C ILE A 176 -4.30 23.06 0.60
N LEU A 177 -3.58 21.95 0.65
CA LEU A 177 -3.81 20.84 1.56
C LEU A 177 -2.71 20.80 2.62
N LEU A 178 -3.10 20.80 3.89
CA LEU A 178 -2.21 20.65 5.04
C LEU A 178 -2.42 19.27 5.64
N THR A 179 -1.35 18.49 5.70
CA THR A 179 -1.35 17.23 6.42
C THR A 179 -0.16 17.19 7.35
N HIS A 180 -0.24 16.40 8.43
CA HIS A 180 0.96 16.12 9.21
C HIS A 180 1.83 15.08 8.48
N SER A 181 1.28 13.89 8.23
CA SER A 181 1.95 12.83 7.48
C SER A 181 2.06 13.14 5.98
N ALA A 182 3.19 12.82 5.36
CA ALA A 182 3.32 12.84 3.91
C ALA A 182 2.45 11.73 3.27
N PRO A 183 1.97 11.88 2.02
CA PRO A 183 1.25 10.82 1.32
C PRO A 183 2.22 9.77 0.74
N HIS A 184 1.96 8.47 0.91
CA HIS A 184 2.77 7.43 0.24
C HIS A 184 2.14 7.00 -1.10
N PRO A 185 2.88 6.91 -2.22
CA PRO A 185 4.34 7.02 -2.36
C PRO A 185 4.81 8.37 -2.96
N ILE A 186 4.79 9.48 -2.19
CA ILE A 186 5.12 10.82 -2.70
C ILE A 186 6.51 10.93 -3.35
N CYS A 187 7.47 10.08 -3.00
CA CYS A 187 8.82 10.09 -3.59
C CYS A 187 8.89 9.44 -4.98
N CYS A 188 7.86 8.69 -5.39
CA CYS A 188 7.86 7.96 -6.66
C CYS A 188 7.99 8.90 -7.86
N GLY A 189 8.97 8.65 -8.75
CA GLY A 189 9.17 9.42 -9.98
C GLY A 189 9.78 10.83 -9.81
N SER A 190 10.22 11.21 -8.60
CA SER A 190 11.04 12.42 -8.41
C SER A 190 12.50 12.12 -8.76
N LYS A 191 13.24 13.11 -9.28
CA LYS A 191 14.68 12.99 -9.52
C LYS A 191 15.50 13.23 -8.26
N THR A 192 14.92 13.88 -7.25
CA THR A 192 15.58 14.24 -5.99
C THR A 192 14.85 13.60 -4.83
N LEU A 193 15.56 12.86 -4.00
CA LEU A 193 14.96 12.23 -2.82
C LEU A 193 15.22 13.07 -1.55
N PRO A 194 14.30 13.05 -0.57
CA PRO A 194 14.54 13.65 0.73
C PRO A 194 15.68 12.92 1.45
N LYS A 195 16.43 13.65 2.29
CA LYS A 195 17.57 13.11 3.05
C LYS A 195 17.10 12.42 4.33
N ILE A 196 16.42 11.28 4.16
CA ILE A 196 15.94 10.43 5.25
C ILE A 196 16.40 8.99 5.02
N GLU A 197 16.37 8.13 6.03
CA GLU A 197 16.90 6.75 5.93
C GLU A 197 16.18 5.89 4.88
N GLN A 198 14.88 6.10 4.66
CA GLN A 198 14.08 5.34 3.68
C GLN A 198 13.13 6.24 2.87
N PRO A 199 13.65 7.03 1.92
CA PRO A 199 12.87 8.04 1.21
C PRO A 199 11.71 7.44 0.41
N LEU A 200 11.87 6.25 -0.17
CA LEU A 200 10.83 5.60 -0.98
C LEU A 200 9.67 5.04 -0.15
N ASN A 201 9.90 4.73 1.13
CA ASN A 201 8.89 4.24 2.06
C ASN A 201 8.20 5.37 2.84
N TRP A 202 8.55 6.62 2.57
CA TRP A 202 8.00 7.75 3.30
C TRP A 202 6.51 7.97 3.03
N GLY A 203 5.82 8.32 4.10
CA GLY A 203 4.43 8.74 4.09
C GLY A 203 3.45 7.62 4.41
N VAL A 204 2.17 7.96 4.33
CA VAL A 204 1.04 7.10 4.69
C VAL A 204 0.13 6.90 3.47
N PRO A 205 -0.21 5.65 3.08
CA PRO A 205 -1.08 5.40 1.93
C PRO A 205 -2.48 6.03 2.05
N ALA A 206 -3.02 6.08 3.26
CA ALA A 206 -4.33 6.67 3.55
C ALA A 206 -4.39 8.18 3.21
N ILE A 207 -3.28 8.90 3.39
CA ILE A 207 -3.18 10.32 3.02
C ILE A 207 -3.07 10.50 1.50
N ALA A 208 -2.55 9.52 0.76
CA ALA A 208 -2.53 9.57 -0.70
C ALA A 208 -3.93 9.50 -1.31
N GLU A 209 -4.84 8.71 -0.73
CA GLU A 209 -6.25 8.67 -1.13
C GLU A 209 -6.92 10.05 -0.93
N LEU A 210 -6.71 10.64 0.25
CA LEU A 210 -7.17 12.00 0.55
C LEU A 210 -6.63 13.02 -0.46
N THR A 211 -5.33 12.96 -0.74
CA THR A 211 -4.67 13.86 -1.68
C THR A 211 -5.21 13.70 -3.11
N ALA A 212 -5.53 12.47 -3.51
CA ALA A 212 -6.12 12.16 -4.82
C ALA A 212 -7.54 12.70 -5.00
N VAL A 213 -8.31 12.80 -3.90
CA VAL A 213 -9.65 13.42 -3.91
C VAL A 213 -9.55 14.94 -3.86
N ALA A 214 -8.69 15.50 -3.00
CA ALA A 214 -8.53 16.94 -2.85
C ALA A 214 -7.87 17.62 -4.07
N LYS A 215 -6.93 16.92 -4.73
CA LYS A 215 -6.11 17.40 -5.86
C LYS A 215 -5.56 18.81 -5.62
N PRO A 216 -4.85 19.10 -4.51
CA PRO A 216 -4.50 20.46 -4.13
C PRO A 216 -3.47 21.10 -5.07
N ARG A 217 -3.37 22.43 -5.14
CA ARG A 217 -2.26 23.10 -5.87
C ARG A 217 -0.95 23.05 -5.09
N TYR A 218 -1.05 23.13 -3.77
CA TYR A 218 0.06 22.95 -2.83
C TYR A 218 -0.32 21.94 -1.76
N HIS A 219 0.57 20.99 -1.47
CA HIS A 219 0.43 20.04 -0.37
C HIS A 219 1.61 20.22 0.57
N LEU A 220 1.33 20.65 1.81
CA LEU A 220 2.33 20.81 2.86
C LEU A 220 2.24 19.64 3.84
N ALA A 221 3.39 19.03 4.16
CA ALA A 221 3.54 17.98 5.17
C ALA A 221 4.57 18.37 6.26
N SER A 222 4.45 17.80 7.46
CA SER A 222 5.25 18.17 8.65
C SER A 222 5.76 16.99 9.49
N ASP A 223 5.64 15.75 9.01
CA ASP A 223 6.00 14.54 9.76
C ASP A 223 7.49 14.38 10.07
N GLN A 224 8.35 14.73 9.12
CA GLN A 224 9.80 14.68 9.26
C GLN A 224 10.35 16.10 9.32
N PRO A 225 11.35 16.40 10.18
CA PRO A 225 11.96 17.72 10.29
C PRO A 225 12.94 17.99 9.13
N VAL A 226 12.60 17.55 7.92
CA VAL A 226 13.46 17.63 6.72
C VAL A 226 12.84 18.54 5.66
N PHE A 227 13.62 19.47 5.13
CA PHE A 227 13.18 20.25 3.96
C PHE A 227 13.31 19.42 2.68
N TRP A 228 12.19 19.24 1.99
CA TRP A 228 12.19 18.68 0.65
C TRP A 228 11.09 19.29 -0.21
N GLU A 229 11.50 19.79 -1.37
CA GLU A 229 10.62 20.29 -2.42
C GLU A 229 10.63 19.29 -3.57
N ARG A 230 9.50 18.63 -3.78
CA ARG A 230 9.34 17.71 -4.91
C ARG A 230 9.06 18.52 -6.18
N GLU A 231 9.52 18.03 -7.33
CA GLU A 231 9.06 18.54 -8.61
C GLU A 231 7.52 18.49 -8.70
N PRO A 232 6.89 19.51 -9.32
CA PRO A 232 5.44 19.54 -9.46
C PRO A 232 4.94 18.32 -10.23
N TYR A 233 3.74 17.81 -9.93
CA TYR A 233 3.15 16.70 -10.68
C TYR A 233 1.72 17.00 -11.13
N THR A 234 1.34 16.47 -12.30
CA THR A 234 0.02 16.70 -12.91
C THR A 234 -0.94 15.53 -12.68
N TRP A 235 -2.20 15.84 -12.39
CA TRP A 235 -3.25 14.83 -12.19
C TRP A 235 -3.75 14.24 -13.51
N PRO A 236 -3.85 12.91 -13.67
CA PRO A 236 -4.29 12.28 -14.92
C PRO A 236 -5.70 12.72 -15.35
N ASP A 237 -6.63 12.78 -14.39
CA ASP A 237 -8.02 13.16 -14.66
C ASP A 237 -8.24 14.68 -14.70
N SER A 238 -7.19 15.48 -14.46
CA SER A 238 -7.27 16.94 -14.38
C SER A 238 -5.95 17.55 -14.86
N PRO A 239 -5.65 17.46 -16.18
CA PRO A 239 -4.32 17.78 -16.74
C PRO A 239 -3.92 19.25 -16.60
N ASN A 240 -4.88 20.14 -16.35
CA ASN A 240 -4.63 21.56 -16.08
C ASN A 240 -4.27 21.82 -14.61
N ARG A 241 -4.37 20.81 -13.75
CA ARG A 241 -4.13 20.92 -12.31
C ARG A 241 -2.82 20.24 -11.93
N THR A 242 -1.94 21.01 -11.32
CA THR A 242 -0.61 20.57 -10.87
C THR A 242 -0.49 20.75 -9.36
N THR A 243 0.03 19.74 -8.66
CA THR A 243 0.34 19.83 -7.24
C THR A 243 1.83 20.03 -7.02
N ARG A 244 2.17 20.93 -6.10
CA ARG A 244 3.53 21.12 -5.56
C ARG A 244 3.56 20.59 -4.14
N PHE A 245 4.37 19.56 -3.90
CA PHE A 245 4.53 19.00 -2.57
C PHE A 245 5.74 19.62 -1.88
N LEU A 246 5.56 20.03 -0.63
CA LEU A 246 6.59 20.64 0.20
C LEU A 246 6.58 19.98 1.58
N SER A 247 7.73 19.49 2.01
CA SER A 247 8.01 19.17 3.40
C SER A 247 8.94 20.25 3.95
N LEU A 248 8.62 20.76 5.14
CA LEU A 248 9.35 21.85 5.77
C LEU A 248 10.14 21.32 6.97
N GLY A 249 11.39 21.75 7.09
CA GLY A 249 12.19 21.46 8.28
C GLY A 249 11.65 22.17 9.53
N ALA A 250 12.07 21.70 10.70
CA ALA A 250 11.72 22.35 11.96
C ALA A 250 12.44 23.71 12.11
N PHE A 251 11.80 24.66 12.78
CA PHE A 251 12.40 25.93 13.15
C PHE A 251 13.49 25.71 14.21
N ALA A 252 14.68 26.25 13.95
CA ALA A 252 15.78 26.34 14.91
C ALA A 252 16.18 25.02 15.63
N GLY A 253 16.29 23.92 14.88
CA GLY A 253 16.92 22.67 15.34
C GLY A 253 18.44 22.61 15.09
N MET A 254 19.11 21.55 15.58
CA MET A 254 20.54 21.25 15.30
C MET A 254 20.84 21.03 13.80
N THR A 255 19.80 20.89 12.98
CA THR A 255 19.89 20.69 11.54
C THR A 255 19.81 22.05 10.82
N LYS A 256 20.76 22.38 9.94
CA LYS A 256 20.80 23.62 9.13
C LYS A 256 19.74 23.64 8.02
N GLU A 257 18.58 23.07 8.28
CA GLU A 257 17.56 22.83 7.27
C GLU A 257 16.63 24.03 7.07
N ARG A 258 16.05 24.11 5.88
CA ARG A 258 15.22 25.24 5.50
C ARG A 258 13.83 25.09 6.13
N SER A 259 13.58 25.86 7.18
CA SER A 259 12.32 25.81 7.94
C SER A 259 11.17 26.64 7.36
N PHE A 260 11.40 27.38 6.28
CA PHE A 260 10.39 28.24 5.66
C PHE A 260 10.47 28.28 4.14
N TYR A 261 9.30 28.42 3.52
CA TYR A 261 9.12 28.53 2.07
C TYR A 261 8.06 29.58 1.77
N ALA A 262 8.19 30.28 0.64
CA ALA A 262 7.24 31.32 0.26
C ALA A 262 6.89 31.18 -1.22
N PHE A 263 5.60 31.35 -1.54
CA PHE A 263 5.12 31.31 -2.90
C PHE A 263 3.97 32.27 -3.14
N ASN A 264 3.67 32.48 -4.42
CA ASN A 264 2.54 33.26 -4.87
C ASN A 264 1.46 32.35 -5.44
N ILE A 265 0.21 32.57 -5.07
CA ILE A 265 -0.93 31.85 -5.64
C ILE A 265 -1.93 32.83 -6.25
N ALA A 266 -2.24 32.66 -7.53
CA ALA A 266 -3.21 33.50 -8.25
C ALA A 266 -4.60 32.85 -8.21
N LEU A 267 -5.63 33.67 -8.01
CA LEU A 267 -7.06 33.30 -8.07
C LEU A 267 -7.80 34.23 -9.06
N PRO A 268 -8.77 33.74 -9.86
CA PRO A 268 -9.14 32.33 -10.07
C PRO A 268 -8.08 31.55 -10.87
N GLU A 269 -8.23 30.22 -10.97
CA GLU A 269 -7.22 29.32 -11.58
C GLU A 269 -6.86 29.76 -13.00
N ASP A 270 -5.62 30.21 -13.18
CA ASP A 270 -5.12 30.69 -14.46
C ASP A 270 -4.91 29.49 -15.40
N HIS A 271 -5.92 29.16 -16.22
CA HIS A 271 -5.91 28.01 -17.14
C HIS A 271 -4.75 28.03 -18.15
N LEU A 272 -4.02 29.14 -18.25
CA LEU A 272 -3.01 29.40 -19.27
C LEU A 272 -1.56 29.45 -18.73
N ALA A 273 -1.31 29.35 -17.41
CA ALA A 273 0.00 29.78 -16.87
C ALA A 273 0.64 28.97 -15.72
N SER A 274 0.26 27.71 -15.46
CA SER A 274 1.17 26.82 -14.72
C SER A 274 2.16 26.23 -15.71
N SER A 275 3.31 26.88 -15.87
CA SER A 275 4.48 26.38 -16.59
C SER A 275 4.63 24.86 -16.39
N LYS A 276 4.27 24.06 -17.41
CA LYS A 276 4.47 22.61 -17.46
C LYS A 276 5.94 22.21 -17.53
N VAL A 277 6.85 23.19 -17.49
CA VAL A 277 8.29 22.98 -17.48
C VAL A 277 8.63 22.20 -16.20
N ASN A 278 9.10 20.97 -16.39
CA ASN A 278 9.55 20.03 -15.34
C ASN A 278 8.47 19.37 -14.48
N ALA A 279 7.20 19.32 -14.92
CA ALA A 279 6.18 18.55 -14.20
C ALA A 279 6.34 17.03 -14.42
N THR A 280 6.29 16.23 -13.35
CA THR A 280 6.31 14.76 -13.41
C THR A 280 4.88 14.19 -13.52
N ALA A 281 4.77 12.89 -13.83
CA ALA A 281 3.50 12.19 -13.65
C ALA A 281 3.08 12.18 -12.16
N CYS A 282 1.77 12.10 -11.91
CA CYS A 282 1.23 11.97 -10.56
C CYS A 282 1.78 10.70 -9.87
N PRO A 283 2.29 10.82 -8.62
CA PRO A 283 2.84 9.68 -7.89
C PRO A 283 1.75 8.70 -7.40
N PHE A 284 0.49 9.15 -7.33
CA PHE A 284 -0.66 8.34 -6.92
C PHE A 284 -1.41 7.86 -8.17
N LYS A 285 -1.55 6.55 -8.36
CA LYS A 285 -2.34 5.99 -9.47
C LYS A 285 -3.81 6.38 -9.28
N SER A 286 -4.47 6.95 -10.32
CA SER A 286 -5.85 7.43 -10.27
C SER A 286 -6.83 6.41 -9.68
N ALA A 287 -7.39 6.72 -8.50
CA ALA A 287 -8.54 6.04 -7.94
C ALA A 287 -9.79 6.39 -8.75
N GLY A 288 -10.03 5.66 -9.84
CA GLY A 288 -11.26 5.80 -10.63
C GLY A 288 -12.46 5.22 -9.88
N ILE A 289 -13.26 6.09 -9.28
CA ILE A 289 -14.60 5.81 -8.75
C ILE A 289 -15.44 5.18 -9.87
N ARG A 290 -15.76 3.89 -9.77
CA ARG A 290 -16.85 3.27 -10.55
C ARG A 290 -18.02 3.01 -9.61
N SER A 291 -19.05 3.82 -9.80
CA SER A 291 -20.38 3.71 -9.20
C SER A 291 -20.88 2.27 -9.20
N ALA A 292 -21.26 1.78 -8.02
CA ALA A 292 -21.99 0.54 -7.87
C ALA A 292 -23.35 0.64 -8.59
N LYS A 293 -23.70 -0.39 -9.37
CA LYS A 293 -25.08 -0.69 -9.75
C LYS A 293 -25.30 -2.21 -9.81
N ARG A 294 -26.05 -2.68 -8.79
CA ARG A 294 -26.93 -3.86 -8.67
C ARG A 294 -26.35 -5.29 -8.76
N THR A 295 -26.39 -5.92 -7.57
CA THR A 295 -26.91 -7.26 -7.21
C THR A 295 -26.73 -8.45 -8.18
N ALA A 296 -25.92 -9.42 -7.75
CA ALA A 296 -26.19 -10.85 -7.90
C ALA A 296 -25.41 -11.63 -6.83
N GLU A 297 -26.18 -12.27 -5.95
CA GLU A 297 -26.04 -13.62 -5.40
C GLU A 297 -24.69 -14.14 -4.91
N SER A 298 -24.76 -14.65 -3.67
CA SER A 298 -23.73 -15.31 -2.87
C SER A 298 -22.90 -16.35 -3.65
N ILE A 299 -21.61 -16.09 -3.78
CA ILE A 299 -20.60 -17.10 -4.10
C ILE A 299 -19.64 -17.19 -2.93
N GLU A 300 -19.67 -18.35 -2.26
CA GLU A 300 -18.76 -18.77 -1.21
C GLU A 300 -17.29 -18.63 -1.65
N ASN A 301 -16.41 -18.34 -0.69
CA ASN A 301 -14.97 -18.19 -0.84
C ASN A 301 -14.29 -19.35 -1.59
N PHE A 302 -14.08 -19.19 -2.90
CA PHE A 302 -13.23 -20.04 -3.74
C PHE A 302 -11.80 -19.48 -3.79
N ILE A 303 -11.03 -19.72 -2.73
CA ILE A 303 -9.57 -19.68 -2.77
C ILE A 303 -9.15 -21.08 -2.32
N PHE A 304 -8.63 -21.88 -3.26
CA PHE A 304 -8.29 -23.31 -3.17
C PHE A 304 -9.47 -24.28 -3.39
N ALA A 305 -9.78 -24.54 -4.67
CA ALA A 305 -10.65 -25.64 -5.08
C ALA A 305 -9.88 -26.96 -5.09
N ASP A 306 -10.27 -27.86 -4.19
CA ASP A 306 -10.10 -29.30 -4.22
C ASP A 306 -11.09 -29.88 -5.27
N PRO A 307 -10.67 -30.68 -6.26
CA PRO A 307 -11.58 -31.33 -7.20
C PRO A 307 -12.21 -32.55 -6.53
N GLY A 308 -13.11 -32.31 -5.57
CA GLY A 308 -13.57 -33.38 -4.71
C GLY A 308 -14.80 -33.10 -3.88
N LYS A 309 -15.80 -32.36 -4.39
CA LYS A 309 -17.15 -32.36 -3.79
C LYS A 309 -18.23 -31.98 -4.79
N ARG A 310 -19.03 -33.00 -5.13
CA ARG A 310 -20.28 -32.91 -5.88
C ARG A 310 -21.24 -31.88 -5.26
N GLN A 311 -21.96 -31.18 -6.13
CA GLN A 311 -23.01 -30.20 -5.80
C GLN A 311 -23.99 -30.71 -4.75
N LYS A 312 -24.32 -29.84 -3.77
CA LYS A 312 -25.49 -29.97 -2.89
C LYS A 312 -26.75 -30.07 -3.75
N ARG A 313 -27.33 -31.27 -3.83
CA ARG A 313 -28.78 -31.40 -4.03
C ARG A 313 -29.44 -31.24 -2.67
N GLN A 314 -30.46 -30.39 -2.60
CA GLN A 314 -31.38 -30.33 -1.47
C GLN A 314 -32.05 -31.69 -1.38
N ASP A 315 -31.72 -32.44 -0.33
CA ASP A 315 -32.18 -33.82 -0.16
C ASP A 315 -33.50 -33.79 0.63
N ASP A 316 -34.61 -33.67 -0.10
CA ASP A 316 -36.01 -33.75 0.37
C ASP A 316 -36.41 -35.17 0.81
N ARG A 317 -35.45 -36.02 1.19
CA ARG A 317 -35.74 -37.32 1.78
C ARG A 317 -36.22 -37.16 3.23
N PRO A 318 -37.33 -37.81 3.63
CA PRO A 318 -37.83 -37.77 5.00
C PRO A 318 -36.77 -38.26 5.99
N ILE A 319 -36.68 -37.59 7.14
CA ILE A 319 -35.69 -37.87 8.17
C ILE A 319 -35.94 -39.30 8.69
N PRO A 320 -34.92 -40.18 8.70
CA PRO A 320 -35.02 -41.50 9.32
C PRO A 320 -35.43 -41.38 10.80
N SER A 321 -36.30 -42.28 11.27
CA SER A 321 -36.89 -42.22 12.63
C SER A 321 -35.87 -42.36 13.77
N ASP A 322 -34.65 -42.77 13.46
CA ASP A 322 -33.51 -42.97 14.37
C ASP A 322 -32.50 -41.81 14.36
N TYR A 323 -32.73 -40.75 13.58
CA TYR A 323 -31.83 -39.60 13.53
C TYR A 323 -31.97 -38.71 14.77
N ILE A 324 -30.87 -38.54 15.50
CA ILE A 324 -30.75 -37.65 16.67
C ILE A 324 -29.77 -36.52 16.34
N CYS A 325 -30.20 -35.27 16.56
CA CYS A 325 -29.37 -34.08 16.33
C CYS A 325 -28.18 -34.04 17.29
N LYS A 326 -26.95 -33.88 16.80
CA LYS A 326 -25.74 -33.81 17.64
C LYS A 326 -25.52 -32.49 18.38
N ILE A 327 -26.32 -31.46 18.12
CA ILE A 327 -26.20 -30.16 18.79
C ILE A 327 -27.05 -30.14 20.07
N CYS A 328 -28.28 -30.64 20.01
CA CYS A 328 -29.24 -30.58 21.11
C CYS A 328 -29.71 -31.97 21.60
N GLU A 329 -29.21 -33.05 20.99
CA GLU A 329 -29.52 -34.45 21.32
C GLU A 329 -31.01 -34.84 21.21
N ARG A 330 -31.81 -34.07 20.45
CA ARG A 330 -33.24 -34.36 20.19
C ARG A 330 -33.45 -34.92 18.78
N SER A 331 -34.44 -35.80 18.63
CA SER A 331 -34.89 -36.30 17.32
C SER A 331 -35.89 -35.34 16.65
N GLY A 332 -36.11 -35.50 15.35
CA GLY A 332 -37.16 -34.77 14.60
C GLY A 332 -36.71 -33.54 13.79
N HIS A 333 -35.43 -33.15 13.85
CA HIS A 333 -34.87 -32.10 12.98
C HIS A 333 -33.42 -32.42 12.63
N ARG A 334 -32.93 -31.93 11.48
CA ARG A 334 -31.52 -32.05 11.11
C ARG A 334 -30.67 -31.04 11.87
N ILE A 335 -29.39 -31.34 12.04
CA ILE A 335 -28.40 -30.45 12.72
C ILE A 335 -28.36 -29.01 12.17
N GLN A 336 -28.84 -28.80 10.94
CA GLN A 336 -28.88 -27.50 10.27
C GLN A 336 -30.00 -26.60 10.81
N ASP A 337 -31.11 -27.21 11.25
CA ASP A 337 -32.34 -26.56 11.74
C ASP A 337 -32.45 -26.63 13.26
N CYS A 338 -31.34 -26.86 13.95
CA CYS A 338 -31.32 -27.00 15.40
C CYS A 338 -31.60 -25.64 16.07
N PRO A 339 -32.65 -25.52 16.91
CA PRO A 339 -33.00 -24.26 17.57
C PRO A 339 -31.95 -23.80 18.59
N GLU A 340 -31.08 -24.70 19.06
CA GLU A 340 -29.99 -24.41 20.01
C GLU A 340 -28.64 -24.17 19.30
N LYS A 341 -28.63 -23.96 17.98
CA LYS A 341 -27.42 -23.69 17.22
C LYS A 341 -26.85 -22.31 17.60
N PRO A 342 -25.61 -22.20 18.12
CA PRO A 342 -25.05 -20.91 18.50
C PRO A 342 -24.88 -20.00 17.27
N GLU A 343 -25.32 -18.74 17.39
CA GLU A 343 -25.17 -17.73 16.34
C GLU A 343 -23.68 -17.46 16.09
N ARG A 344 -23.21 -17.78 14.89
CA ARG A 344 -21.90 -17.32 14.43
C ARG A 344 -22.01 -15.83 14.14
N LYS A 345 -21.14 -15.01 14.77
CA LYS A 345 -20.94 -13.60 14.40
C LYS A 345 -20.83 -13.45 12.88
N PRO A 346 -21.50 -12.46 12.26
CA PRO A 346 -21.38 -12.23 10.82
C PRO A 346 -19.92 -11.97 10.46
N ARG A 347 -19.36 -12.78 9.55
CA ARG A 347 -18.05 -12.48 8.96
C ARG A 347 -18.21 -11.22 8.10
N GLN A 348 -17.43 -10.19 8.41
CA GLN A 348 -17.32 -8.99 7.58
C GLN A 348 -16.75 -9.40 6.21
N ASP A 349 -17.61 -9.43 5.20
CA ASP A 349 -17.20 -9.58 3.80
C ASP A 349 -16.71 -8.22 3.28
N GLY A 350 -15.39 -8.02 3.40
CA GLY A 350 -14.65 -6.88 2.85
C GLY A 350 -13.18 -7.26 2.68
N GLN A 351 -12.79 -7.61 1.45
CA GLN A 351 -11.42 -7.87 0.94
C GLN A 351 -10.28 -7.87 1.98
N LEU A 352 -9.93 -9.06 2.48
CA LEU A 352 -8.63 -9.30 3.13
C LEU A 352 -7.53 -9.22 2.06
N ARG A 353 -7.03 -8.01 1.75
CA ARG A 353 -5.70 -7.87 1.18
C ARG A 353 -4.72 -8.28 2.28
N ILE A 354 -4.03 -9.39 2.08
CA ILE A 354 -3.02 -9.87 3.02
C ILE A 354 -1.90 -8.85 3.02
N GLY A 355 -1.85 -8.01 4.06
CA GLY A 355 -0.78 -7.04 4.24
C GLY A 355 0.55 -7.72 4.56
N PRO A 356 1.67 -6.99 4.52
CA PRO A 356 3.01 -7.54 4.77
C PRO A 356 3.10 -8.35 6.07
N ASP A 357 2.42 -7.91 7.13
CA ASP A 357 2.47 -8.53 8.47
C ASP A 357 1.78 -9.89 8.55
N SER A 358 0.91 -10.20 7.59
CA SER A 358 0.20 -11.49 7.47
C SER A 358 0.63 -12.28 6.23
N CYS A 359 1.54 -11.73 5.43
CA CYS A 359 2.05 -12.34 4.21
C CYS A 359 3.11 -13.39 4.51
N TRP A 360 2.93 -14.60 3.99
CA TRP A 360 3.89 -15.71 4.16
C TRP A 360 5.21 -15.53 3.41
N PHE A 361 5.34 -14.47 2.61
CA PHE A 361 6.49 -14.17 1.77
C PHE A 361 7.13 -12.80 2.10
N CYS A 362 6.60 -12.05 3.07
CA CYS A 362 7.23 -10.78 3.45
C CYS A 362 8.33 -11.01 4.50
N LEU A 363 9.54 -10.52 4.22
CA LEU A 363 10.65 -10.52 5.19
C LEU A 363 10.32 -9.73 6.48
N SER A 364 9.40 -8.75 6.37
CA SER A 364 8.89 -7.99 7.51
C SER A 364 7.91 -8.77 8.39
N ASN A 365 7.38 -9.91 7.93
CA ASN A 365 6.52 -10.76 8.75
C ASN A 365 7.36 -11.55 9.77
N PRO A 366 7.19 -11.34 11.08
CA PRO A 366 7.95 -12.09 12.09
C PRO A 366 7.66 -13.60 12.08
N ALA A 367 6.50 -14.02 11.56
CA ALA A 367 6.11 -15.42 11.40
C ALA A 367 6.64 -16.07 10.11
N LEU A 368 7.42 -15.34 9.29
CA LEU A 368 8.07 -15.91 8.12
C LEU A 368 8.99 -17.07 8.51
N SER A 369 8.92 -18.15 7.74
CA SER A 369 9.77 -19.34 7.94
C SER A 369 11.19 -19.10 7.41
N LYS A 370 12.00 -18.42 8.22
CA LYS A 370 13.37 -17.99 7.88
C LYS A 370 14.30 -19.14 7.48
N HIS A 371 14.03 -20.35 7.97
CA HIS A 371 14.80 -21.55 7.65
C HIS A 371 14.72 -21.96 6.17
N LEU A 372 13.76 -21.42 5.39
CA LEU A 372 13.61 -21.67 3.95
C LEU A 372 14.37 -20.68 3.06
N LEU A 373 14.90 -19.59 3.63
CA LEU A 373 15.60 -18.56 2.85
C LEU A 373 16.94 -19.11 2.37
N VAL A 374 17.18 -19.07 1.06
CA VAL A 374 18.41 -19.53 0.41
C VAL A 374 19.40 -18.37 0.24
N SER A 375 18.97 -17.30 -0.43
CA SER A 375 19.82 -16.13 -0.67
C SER A 375 18.97 -14.85 -0.79
N ILE A 376 19.54 -13.70 -0.47
CA ILE A 376 18.86 -12.40 -0.40
C ILE A 376 19.71 -11.38 -1.17
N GLY A 377 19.12 -10.77 -2.20
CA GLY A 377 19.70 -9.67 -2.97
C GLY A 377 19.14 -8.31 -2.53
N ASP A 378 19.27 -7.32 -3.41
CA ASP A 378 18.82 -5.94 -3.13
C ASP A 378 17.30 -5.78 -3.31
N GLU A 379 16.72 -6.42 -4.32
CA GLU A 379 15.29 -6.28 -4.69
C GLU A 379 14.50 -7.59 -4.55
N THR A 380 15.18 -8.74 -4.59
CA THR A 380 14.57 -10.06 -4.55
C THR A 380 15.33 -11.02 -3.65
N TYR A 381 14.68 -12.12 -3.27
CA TYR A 381 15.31 -13.20 -2.53
C TYR A 381 14.86 -14.55 -3.08
N ILE A 382 15.68 -15.57 -2.84
CA ILE A 382 15.45 -16.96 -3.23
C ILE A 382 15.11 -17.76 -1.98
N ALA A 383 14.07 -18.58 -2.04
CA ALA A 383 13.68 -19.47 -0.95
C ALA A 383 13.19 -20.82 -1.46
N LEU A 384 13.33 -21.86 -0.66
CA LEU A 384 12.62 -23.12 -0.89
C LEU A 384 11.13 -22.97 -0.50
N PRO A 385 10.18 -23.55 -1.25
CA PRO A 385 8.78 -23.53 -0.89
C PRO A 385 8.47 -24.58 0.18
N LYS A 386 7.58 -24.23 1.11
CA LYS A 386 6.90 -25.24 1.94
C LYS A 386 6.16 -26.22 1.03
N GLY A 387 6.54 -27.49 1.07
CA GLY A 387 5.95 -28.50 0.18
C GLY A 387 6.50 -28.48 -1.24
N GLN A 388 7.83 -28.48 -1.37
CA GLN A 388 8.53 -28.63 -2.63
C GLN A 388 8.01 -29.79 -3.49
N LEU A 389 7.99 -29.58 -4.82
CA LEU A 389 7.43 -30.56 -5.75
C LEU A 389 8.31 -31.80 -5.81
N LEU A 390 9.63 -31.61 -5.78
CA LEU A 390 10.58 -32.70 -5.85
C LEU A 390 10.82 -33.23 -4.44
N PRO A 391 10.68 -34.55 -4.21
CA PRO A 391 11.07 -35.15 -2.94
C PRO A 391 12.58 -35.01 -2.74
N THR A 392 12.99 -34.83 -1.49
CA THR A 392 14.39 -34.89 -1.04
C THR A 392 14.70 -36.18 -0.27
N SER A 393 13.64 -36.93 0.07
CA SER A 393 13.71 -38.22 0.74
C SER A 393 13.18 -39.31 -0.21
N GLY A 394 13.98 -40.36 -0.45
CA GLY A 394 13.64 -41.47 -1.36
C GLY A 394 14.05 -41.21 -2.81
N GLU A 395 13.38 -41.88 -3.76
CA GLU A 395 13.62 -41.68 -5.19
C GLU A 395 13.13 -40.30 -5.62
N SER A 396 14.05 -39.47 -6.11
CA SER A 396 13.75 -38.15 -6.65
C SER A 396 14.14 -38.07 -8.11
N PRO A 397 13.31 -37.45 -8.97
CA PRO A 397 13.68 -37.21 -10.35
C PRO A 397 14.79 -36.16 -10.48
N SER A 398 15.10 -35.37 -9.44
CA SER A 398 16.20 -34.41 -9.44
C SER A 398 17.34 -34.90 -8.55
N ALA A 399 18.56 -34.79 -9.07
CA ALA A 399 19.79 -35.07 -8.34
C ALA A 399 20.33 -33.84 -7.59
N ILE A 400 19.63 -32.69 -7.66
CA ILE A 400 20.08 -31.45 -7.02
C ILE A 400 19.91 -31.58 -5.50
N PRO A 401 20.98 -31.38 -4.70
CA PRO A 401 20.88 -31.36 -3.25
C PRO A 401 19.86 -30.34 -2.75
N GLY A 402 18.99 -30.76 -1.82
CA GLY A 402 17.86 -29.94 -1.35
C GLY A 402 16.67 -29.88 -2.34
N GLY A 403 16.62 -30.74 -3.36
CA GLY A 403 15.49 -30.91 -4.28
C GLY A 403 15.46 -29.89 -5.42
N GLY A 404 15.87 -28.66 -5.12
CA GLY A 404 16.09 -27.60 -6.11
C GLY A 404 14.85 -26.88 -6.61
N HIS A 405 13.63 -27.20 -6.14
CA HIS A 405 12.46 -26.37 -6.41
C HIS A 405 12.57 -25.07 -5.61
N VAL A 406 12.73 -23.93 -6.28
CA VAL A 406 12.89 -22.63 -5.61
C VAL A 406 11.83 -21.62 -6.01
N LEU A 407 11.65 -20.62 -5.16
CA LEU A 407 10.85 -19.43 -5.41
C LEU A 407 11.78 -18.22 -5.52
N ILE A 408 11.59 -17.39 -6.56
CA ILE A 408 12.18 -16.04 -6.65
C ILE A 408 11.08 -15.05 -6.27
N ILE A 409 11.34 -14.23 -5.26
CA ILE A 409 10.32 -13.41 -4.61
C ILE A 409 10.86 -11.97 -4.45
N PRO A 410 10.13 -10.94 -4.89
CA PRO A 410 10.49 -9.55 -4.57
C PRO A 410 10.45 -9.30 -3.06
N ILE A 411 11.43 -8.58 -2.53
CA ILE A 411 11.50 -8.23 -1.10
C ILE A 411 10.30 -7.37 -0.70
N ALA A 412 9.99 -6.36 -1.52
CA ALA A 412 8.82 -5.53 -1.32
C ALA A 412 7.52 -6.29 -1.63
N HIS A 413 6.47 -5.99 -0.86
CA HIS A 413 5.17 -6.63 -1.00
C HIS A 413 4.46 -6.15 -2.27
N TYR A 414 4.52 -6.97 -3.33
CA TYR A 414 3.79 -6.76 -4.57
C TYR A 414 2.83 -7.93 -4.78
N PRO A 415 1.51 -7.74 -4.95
CA PRO A 415 0.57 -8.83 -5.22
C PRO A 415 0.84 -9.61 -6.53
N SER A 416 1.52 -8.97 -7.48
CA SER A 416 1.96 -9.58 -8.76
C SER A 416 3.15 -8.82 -9.35
N LEU A 417 3.91 -9.44 -10.26
CA LEU A 417 5.02 -8.74 -10.91
C LEU A 417 4.54 -7.53 -11.74
N SER A 418 3.35 -7.62 -12.34
CA SER A 418 2.74 -6.47 -13.05
C SER A 418 2.32 -5.33 -12.11
N SER A 419 2.27 -5.55 -10.80
CA SER A 419 1.98 -4.51 -9.82
C SER A 419 3.23 -3.71 -9.39
N ILE A 420 4.43 -4.20 -9.74
CA ILE A 420 5.70 -3.52 -9.44
C ILE A 420 5.70 -2.14 -10.13
N PRO A 421 6.03 -1.05 -9.41
CA PRO A 421 6.16 0.28 -10.00
C PRO A 421 7.20 0.29 -11.13
N GLU A 422 6.92 0.98 -12.23
CA GLU A 422 7.80 1.02 -13.41
C GLU A 422 9.23 1.50 -13.08
N THR A 423 9.37 2.38 -12.08
CA THR A 423 10.66 2.88 -11.58
C THR A 423 11.53 1.81 -10.92
N LEU A 424 10.91 0.80 -10.29
CA LEU A 424 11.60 -0.32 -9.63
C LEU A 424 11.60 -1.58 -10.50
N SER A 425 10.68 -1.66 -11.46
CA SER A 425 10.50 -2.81 -12.34
C SER A 425 11.79 -3.18 -13.06
N ALA A 426 12.57 -2.21 -13.54
CA ALA A 426 13.85 -2.50 -14.20
C ALA A 426 14.84 -3.22 -13.28
N ALA A 427 15.00 -2.76 -12.04
CA ALA A 427 15.91 -3.34 -11.05
C ALA A 427 15.44 -4.75 -10.63
N VAL A 428 14.16 -4.88 -10.25
CA VAL A 428 13.56 -6.17 -9.87
C VAL A 428 13.65 -7.17 -11.02
N VAL A 429 13.32 -6.77 -12.25
CA VAL A 429 13.39 -7.65 -13.43
C VAL A 429 14.84 -8.02 -13.76
N GLN A 430 15.80 -7.11 -13.60
CA GLN A 430 17.21 -7.40 -13.80
C GLN A 430 17.70 -8.43 -12.77
N GLU A 431 17.30 -8.30 -11.52
CA GLU A 431 17.68 -9.22 -10.45
C GLU A 431 17.04 -10.61 -10.63
N ILE A 432 15.75 -10.65 -10.99
CA ILE A 432 15.06 -11.90 -11.39
C ILE A 432 15.81 -12.58 -12.55
N ARG A 433 16.28 -11.82 -13.55
CA ARG A 433 17.06 -12.37 -14.67
C ARG A 433 18.38 -12.96 -14.20
N LYS A 434 19.11 -12.28 -13.30
CA LYS A 434 20.35 -12.82 -12.72
C LYS A 434 20.10 -14.12 -11.97
N ALA A 435 19.06 -14.16 -11.11
CA ALA A 435 18.65 -15.37 -10.39
C ALA A 435 18.30 -16.52 -11.34
N LYS A 436 17.53 -16.26 -12.42
CA LYS A 436 17.21 -17.28 -13.43
C LYS A 436 18.46 -17.82 -14.13
N VAL A 437 19.43 -16.97 -14.47
CA VAL A 437 20.69 -17.38 -15.11
C VAL A 437 21.52 -18.25 -14.15
N ALA A 438 21.71 -17.80 -12.91
CA ALA A 438 22.42 -18.56 -11.87
C ALA A 438 21.81 -19.95 -11.62
N LEU A 439 20.48 -20.02 -11.48
CA LEU A 439 19.76 -21.28 -11.29
C LEU A 439 19.88 -22.19 -12.51
N LYS A 440 19.85 -21.63 -13.73
CA LYS A 440 20.07 -22.39 -14.96
C LYS A 440 21.46 -23.02 -14.98
N GLU A 441 22.49 -22.25 -14.66
CA GLU A 441 23.88 -22.73 -14.60
C GLU A 441 24.06 -23.84 -13.57
N LEU A 442 23.49 -23.68 -12.37
CA LEU A 442 23.47 -24.73 -11.36
C LEU A 442 22.77 -25.99 -11.87
N TYR A 443 21.55 -25.86 -12.41
CA TYR A 443 20.74 -27.02 -12.81
C TYR A 443 21.40 -27.84 -13.92
N LEU A 444 22.13 -27.17 -14.82
CA LEU A 444 22.90 -27.83 -15.87
C LEU A 444 23.97 -28.78 -15.31
N GLN A 445 24.59 -28.46 -14.16
CA GLN A 445 25.56 -29.34 -13.50
C GLN A 445 24.93 -30.68 -13.06
N TYR A 446 23.62 -30.68 -12.81
CA TYR A 446 22.86 -31.84 -12.35
C TYR A 446 21.99 -32.44 -13.46
N SER A 447 22.33 -32.21 -14.74
CA SER A 447 21.57 -32.71 -15.90
C SER A 447 20.08 -32.34 -15.88
N CYS A 448 19.77 -31.19 -15.30
CA CYS A 448 18.42 -30.64 -15.20
C CYS A 448 18.32 -29.33 -16.00
N GLN A 449 17.09 -28.97 -16.35
CA GLN A 449 16.74 -27.71 -17.02
C GLN A 449 15.67 -26.99 -16.19
N PRO A 450 15.76 -25.66 -16.03
CA PRO A 450 14.76 -24.92 -15.29
C PRO A 450 13.48 -24.76 -16.12
N VAL A 451 12.33 -25.01 -15.49
CA VAL A 451 11.04 -24.51 -15.95
C VAL A 451 10.60 -23.42 -14.98
N THR A 452 10.38 -22.21 -15.49
CA THR A 452 9.96 -21.08 -14.65
C THR A 452 8.53 -20.68 -14.97
N PHE A 453 7.69 -20.47 -13.96
CA PHE A 453 6.33 -20.01 -14.20
C PHE A 453 5.84 -19.04 -13.14
N GLU A 454 4.88 -18.23 -13.56
CA GLU A 454 4.26 -17.19 -12.75
C GLU A 454 2.76 -17.08 -13.04
N ILE A 455 2.01 -16.65 -12.03
CA ILE A 455 0.59 -16.33 -12.16
C ILE A 455 0.40 -14.88 -11.75
N VAL A 456 -0.13 -14.07 -12.67
CA VAL A 456 -0.45 -12.67 -12.43
C VAL A 456 -1.96 -12.50 -12.35
N ARG A 457 -2.43 -11.88 -11.25
CA ARG A 457 -3.83 -11.46 -11.08
C ARG A 457 -3.90 -9.97 -10.70
N SER A 458 -4.39 -9.17 -11.63
CA SER A 458 -4.49 -7.71 -11.61
C SER A 458 -5.57 -7.18 -10.66
N GLY A 459 -6.41 -8.05 -10.10
CA GLY A 459 -7.47 -7.70 -9.14
C GLY A 459 -7.04 -7.62 -7.68
N GLY A 460 -5.74 -7.63 -7.35
CA GLY A 460 -5.27 -7.66 -5.95
C GLY A 460 -5.63 -8.94 -5.18
N ARG A 461 -5.97 -10.01 -5.92
CA ARG A 461 -6.24 -11.36 -5.38
C ARG A 461 -4.95 -12.17 -5.14
N GLY A 462 -3.81 -11.65 -5.60
CA GLY A 462 -2.51 -12.22 -5.29
C GLY A 462 -2.10 -11.86 -3.87
N VAL A 463 -1.40 -12.79 -3.20
CA VAL A 463 -0.87 -12.59 -1.84
C VAL A 463 0.50 -11.93 -1.91
N HIS A 464 1.40 -12.47 -2.73
CA HIS A 464 2.72 -11.92 -3.03
C HIS A 464 3.18 -12.49 -4.37
N ALA A 465 3.85 -11.67 -5.17
CA ALA A 465 4.45 -12.04 -6.43
C ALA A 465 5.57 -13.05 -6.18
N HIS A 466 5.53 -14.17 -6.88
CA HIS A 466 6.62 -15.13 -6.85
C HIS A 466 6.70 -15.82 -8.20
N ILE A 467 7.92 -16.18 -8.57
CA ILE A 467 8.21 -17.03 -9.73
C ILE A 467 8.65 -18.37 -9.18
N GLN A 468 7.99 -19.45 -9.60
CA GLN A 468 8.46 -20.80 -9.28
C GLN A 468 9.48 -21.23 -10.32
N VAL A 469 10.56 -21.86 -9.86
CA VAL A 469 11.59 -22.46 -10.70
C VAL A 469 11.72 -23.92 -10.31
N ILE A 470 11.37 -24.82 -11.23
CA ILE A 470 11.37 -26.26 -10.99
C ILE A 470 12.40 -26.91 -11.91
N PRO A 471 13.36 -27.68 -11.37
CA PRO A 471 14.29 -28.44 -12.19
C PRO A 471 13.57 -29.64 -12.81
N VAL A 472 13.71 -29.79 -14.12
CA VAL A 472 13.20 -30.94 -14.88
C VAL A 472 14.40 -31.66 -15.51
N PRO A 473 14.52 -32.99 -15.38
CA PRO A 473 15.59 -33.75 -16.04
C PRO A 473 15.68 -33.44 -17.52
N ALA A 474 16.89 -33.26 -18.04
CA ALA A 474 17.12 -32.88 -19.44
C ALA A 474 16.47 -33.88 -20.43
N ALA A 475 16.39 -35.16 -20.06
CA ALA A 475 15.72 -36.20 -20.85
C ALA A 475 14.20 -35.96 -21.04
N LEU A 476 13.57 -35.20 -20.15
CA LEU A 476 12.14 -34.86 -20.21
C LEU A 476 11.90 -33.49 -20.85
N ALA A 477 12.94 -32.72 -21.18
CA ALA A 477 12.81 -31.34 -21.65
C ALA A 477 11.91 -31.20 -22.88
N ALA A 478 12.04 -32.11 -23.84
CA ALA A 478 11.21 -32.11 -25.06
C ALA A 478 9.72 -32.38 -24.80
N ARG A 479 9.36 -32.92 -23.63
CA ARG A 479 7.98 -33.27 -23.27
C ARG A 479 7.28 -32.19 -22.44
N ILE A 480 8.00 -31.14 -22.02
CA ILE A 480 7.45 -30.08 -21.15
C ILE A 480 6.28 -29.36 -21.82
N GLU A 481 6.46 -28.90 -23.06
CA GLU A 481 5.40 -28.21 -23.82
C GLU A 481 4.14 -29.08 -23.94
N GLY A 482 4.31 -30.36 -24.31
CA GLY A 482 3.21 -31.32 -24.39
C GLY A 482 2.48 -31.54 -23.05
N ALA A 483 3.20 -31.50 -21.93
CA ALA A 483 2.59 -31.61 -20.60
C ALA A 483 1.72 -30.39 -20.27
N PHE A 484 2.17 -29.18 -20.58
CA PHE A 484 1.38 -27.96 -20.40
C PHE A 484 0.15 -27.92 -21.32
N MET A 485 0.28 -28.40 -22.56
CA MET A 485 -0.85 -28.52 -23.50
C MET A 485 -1.88 -29.55 -23.01
N ALA A 486 -1.44 -30.68 -22.46
CA ALA A 486 -2.32 -31.70 -21.90
C ALA A 486 -3.06 -31.20 -20.63
N GLU A 487 -2.36 -30.46 -19.75
CA GLU A 487 -2.98 -29.82 -18.59
C GLU A 487 -3.99 -28.77 -19.04
N ALA A 488 -3.67 -27.98 -20.06
CA ALA A 488 -4.56 -26.97 -20.63
C ALA A 488 -5.86 -27.58 -21.15
N GLY A 489 -5.75 -28.73 -21.84
CA GLY A 489 -6.92 -29.51 -22.28
C GLY A 489 -7.75 -30.07 -21.12
N THR A 490 -7.12 -30.44 -20.02
CA THR A 490 -7.81 -30.94 -18.81
C THR A 490 -8.59 -29.81 -18.11
N ASP A 491 -7.97 -28.65 -17.96
CA ASP A 491 -8.56 -27.48 -17.29
C ASP A 491 -9.46 -26.64 -18.21
N GLY A 492 -9.54 -26.98 -19.50
CA GLY A 492 -10.36 -26.28 -20.48
C GLY A 492 -9.86 -24.85 -20.77
N VAL A 493 -8.55 -24.63 -20.69
CA VAL A 493 -7.90 -23.34 -20.93
C VAL A 493 -7.13 -23.35 -22.25
N THR A 494 -7.09 -22.21 -22.93
CA THR A 494 -6.33 -22.06 -24.17
C THR A 494 -4.92 -21.57 -23.85
N ILE A 495 -3.92 -22.27 -24.37
CA ILE A 495 -2.51 -21.89 -24.25
C ILE A 495 -2.01 -21.35 -25.59
N GLU A 496 -1.27 -20.26 -25.54
CA GLU A 496 -0.72 -19.58 -26.70
C GLU A 496 0.80 -19.49 -26.56
N ILE A 497 1.53 -19.53 -27.67
CA ILE A 497 2.98 -19.27 -27.67
C ILE A 497 3.18 -17.76 -27.54
N ALA A 498 4.04 -17.34 -26.61
CA ALA A 498 4.30 -15.93 -26.37
C ALA A 498 4.98 -15.28 -27.59
N THR A 499 4.22 -14.48 -28.34
CA THR A 499 4.75 -13.55 -29.34
C THR A 499 4.93 -12.16 -28.71
N PRO A 500 5.75 -11.26 -29.29
CA PRO A 500 5.87 -9.88 -28.82
C PRO A 500 4.51 -9.16 -28.73
N GLU A 501 3.58 -9.48 -29.62
CA GLU A 501 2.21 -8.95 -29.67
C GLU A 501 1.36 -9.44 -28.49
N ILE A 502 1.46 -10.73 -28.16
CA ILE A 502 0.77 -11.31 -26.99
C ILE A 502 1.38 -10.75 -25.71
N LEU A 503 2.70 -10.66 -25.62
CA LEU A 503 3.40 -10.08 -24.47
C LEU A 503 3.03 -8.60 -24.25
N ALA A 504 2.82 -7.83 -25.31
CA ALA A 504 2.36 -6.44 -25.23
C ALA A 504 0.90 -6.31 -24.75
N THR A 505 0.09 -7.36 -24.90
CA THR A 505 -1.31 -7.41 -24.45
C THR A 505 -1.49 -8.04 -23.06
N LEU A 506 -0.40 -8.49 -22.41
CA LEU A 506 -0.37 -9.08 -21.06
C LEU A 506 -0.62 -8.08 -19.90
N SER A 507 -1.29 -6.95 -20.16
CA SER A 507 -1.68 -6.01 -19.10
C SER A 507 -2.83 -6.51 -18.20
N ASN A 508 -3.28 -7.76 -18.40
CA ASN A 508 -4.41 -8.40 -17.73
C ASN A 508 -3.96 -9.64 -16.92
N ASP A 509 -4.88 -10.34 -16.25
CA ASP A 509 -4.58 -11.58 -15.52
C ASP A 509 -4.01 -12.65 -16.49
N TYR A 510 -2.87 -13.26 -16.18
CA TYR A 510 -2.24 -14.29 -17.02
C TYR A 510 -1.52 -15.38 -16.21
N PHE A 511 -1.34 -16.54 -16.82
CA PHE A 511 -0.31 -17.50 -16.45
C PHE A 511 0.76 -17.50 -17.54
N LYS A 512 2.03 -17.51 -17.15
CA LYS A 512 3.16 -17.61 -18.08
C LYS A 512 4.13 -18.67 -17.59
N VAL A 513 4.56 -19.53 -18.50
CA VAL A 513 5.67 -20.47 -18.29
C VAL A 513 6.76 -20.23 -19.31
N GLU A 514 8.00 -20.19 -18.86
CA GLU A 514 9.20 -20.15 -19.68
C GLU A 514 9.80 -21.56 -19.76
N LEU A 515 9.98 -22.03 -20.99
CA LEU A 515 10.55 -23.33 -21.32
C LEU A 515 12.09 -23.26 -21.35
N PRO A 516 12.79 -24.41 -21.21
CA PRO A 516 14.26 -24.44 -21.25
C PRO A 516 14.90 -23.87 -22.52
N ASP A 517 14.19 -23.94 -23.64
CA ASP A 517 14.61 -23.45 -24.95
C ASP A 517 14.43 -21.92 -25.12
N GLY A 518 13.95 -21.23 -24.09
CA GLY A 518 13.72 -19.78 -24.07
C GLY A 518 12.36 -19.35 -24.63
N ARG A 519 11.57 -20.28 -25.19
CA ARG A 519 10.18 -19.97 -25.56
C ARG A 519 9.34 -19.82 -24.30
N SER A 520 8.26 -19.06 -24.40
CA SER A 520 7.26 -18.96 -23.32
C SER A 520 5.89 -19.36 -23.83
N LEU A 521 5.11 -20.01 -22.98
CA LEU A 521 3.69 -20.27 -23.20
C LEU A 521 2.88 -19.41 -22.25
N VAL A 522 1.75 -18.90 -22.73
CA VAL A 522 0.90 -17.95 -22.02
C VAL A 522 -0.54 -18.44 -22.04
N VAL A 523 -1.21 -18.31 -20.91
CA VAL A 523 -2.66 -18.47 -20.79
C VAL A 523 -3.25 -17.14 -20.33
N ILE A 524 -4.05 -16.49 -21.17
CA ILE A 524 -4.74 -15.25 -20.81
C ILE A 524 -5.96 -15.59 -19.94
N LEU A 525 -5.97 -15.12 -18.70
CA LEU A 525 -7.02 -15.42 -17.75
C LEU A 525 -8.21 -14.46 -17.97
N SER A 526 -9.28 -15.00 -18.57
CA SER A 526 -10.50 -14.23 -18.81
C SER A 526 -11.21 -13.86 -17.50
N LYS A 527 -11.72 -12.63 -17.40
CA LYS A 527 -12.51 -12.18 -16.25
C LYS A 527 -13.73 -13.09 -16.04
N GLY A 528 -13.93 -13.56 -14.82
CA GLY A 528 -15.07 -14.41 -14.43
C GLY A 528 -14.90 -15.91 -14.66
N LYS A 529 -13.84 -16.36 -15.34
CA LYS A 529 -13.52 -17.80 -15.43
C LYS A 529 -12.60 -18.23 -14.28
N PRO A 530 -12.89 -19.36 -13.60
CA PRO A 530 -11.96 -19.92 -12.63
C PRO A 530 -10.69 -20.39 -13.36
N PHE A 531 -9.56 -20.25 -12.68
CA PHE A 531 -8.27 -20.78 -13.15
C PHE A 531 -7.60 -21.49 -12.00
N ASN A 532 -7.08 -22.68 -12.29
CA ASN A 532 -6.37 -23.52 -11.35
C ASN A 532 -5.02 -22.91 -10.97
N LEU A 533 -4.87 -22.46 -9.73
CA LEU A 533 -3.60 -21.88 -9.26
C LEU A 533 -2.47 -22.91 -9.16
N GLN A 534 -2.80 -24.20 -9.18
CA GLN A 534 -1.82 -25.29 -9.23
C GLN A 534 -1.50 -25.72 -10.66
N PHE A 535 -1.99 -25.02 -11.70
CA PHE A 535 -1.81 -25.40 -13.11
C PHE A 535 -0.36 -25.73 -13.48
N GLY A 536 0.58 -24.83 -13.16
CA GLY A 536 2.00 -25.05 -13.44
C GLY A 536 2.59 -26.24 -12.70
N ARG A 537 2.22 -26.41 -11.42
CA ARG A 537 2.61 -27.55 -10.61
C ARG A 537 2.00 -28.86 -11.11
N ALA A 538 0.74 -28.84 -11.56
CA ALA A 538 0.02 -30.01 -12.03
C ALA A 538 0.57 -30.54 -13.35
N ALA A 539 0.89 -29.65 -14.30
CA ALA A 539 1.56 -30.04 -15.54
C ALA A 539 2.91 -30.73 -15.24
N LEU A 540 3.72 -30.14 -14.36
CA LEU A 540 5.05 -30.64 -14.04
C LEU A 540 5.02 -31.90 -13.15
N SER A 541 4.10 -32.01 -12.20
CA SER A 541 3.96 -33.20 -11.35
C SER A 541 3.57 -34.42 -12.19
N LYS A 542 2.65 -34.28 -13.15
CA LYS A 542 2.27 -35.33 -14.09
C LYS A 542 3.43 -35.69 -15.02
N LEU A 543 4.17 -34.71 -15.54
CA LEU A 543 5.35 -34.94 -16.38
C LEU A 543 6.43 -35.76 -15.64
N LEU A 544 6.65 -35.45 -14.36
CA LEU A 544 7.64 -36.11 -13.51
C LEU A 544 7.15 -37.44 -12.92
N GLY A 545 5.93 -37.89 -13.24
CA GLY A 545 5.38 -39.15 -12.75
C GLY A 545 4.93 -39.11 -11.28
N MET A 546 4.65 -37.93 -10.73
CA MET A 546 4.29 -37.72 -9.32
C MET A 546 2.94 -36.97 -9.16
N PRO A 547 1.83 -37.47 -9.70
CA PRO A 547 0.54 -36.77 -9.66
C PRO A 547 0.00 -36.54 -8.23
N ASP A 548 0.35 -37.40 -7.27
CA ASP A 548 -0.08 -37.23 -5.87
C ASP A 548 0.52 -35.98 -5.20
N ARG A 549 1.59 -35.42 -5.79
CA ARG A 549 2.26 -34.22 -5.32
C ARG A 549 1.70 -32.92 -5.89
N ILE A 550 0.57 -32.96 -6.61
CA ILE A 550 -0.14 -31.74 -7.09
C ILE A 550 -0.50 -30.83 -5.90
N ASP A 551 -1.06 -31.37 -4.83
CA ASP A 551 -1.30 -30.61 -3.61
C ASP A 551 0.00 -30.47 -2.82
N TRP A 552 0.50 -29.24 -2.71
CA TRP A 552 1.71 -28.93 -1.96
C TRP A 552 1.59 -29.26 -0.48
N LYS A 553 0.39 -29.27 0.10
CA LYS A 553 0.19 -29.60 1.53
C LYS A 553 0.57 -31.03 1.84
N VAL A 554 0.33 -31.94 0.90
CA VAL A 554 0.72 -33.35 1.00
C VAL A 554 2.25 -33.51 0.93
N CYS A 555 2.94 -32.51 0.36
CA CYS A 555 4.38 -32.48 0.25
C CYS A 555 5.06 -31.78 1.44
N SER A 556 4.29 -31.25 2.40
CA SER A 556 4.86 -30.58 3.58
C SER A 556 5.66 -31.55 4.44
N GLN A 557 6.74 -31.04 5.01
CA GLN A 557 7.66 -31.79 5.86
C GLN A 557 7.95 -30.98 7.12
N THR A 558 8.75 -31.53 8.03
CA THR A 558 9.10 -30.85 9.28
C THR A 558 10.04 -29.67 9.01
N ASP A 559 9.95 -28.63 9.83
CA ASP A 559 10.84 -27.46 9.75
C ASP A 559 12.33 -27.85 9.79
N GLN A 560 12.69 -28.88 10.57
CA GLN A 560 14.05 -29.44 10.59
C GLN A 560 14.46 -29.99 9.22
N LYS A 561 13.57 -30.71 8.53
CA LYS A 561 13.88 -31.28 7.22
C LYS A 561 13.97 -30.20 6.15
N ASP A 562 13.08 -29.20 6.23
CA ASP A 562 13.14 -28.01 5.39
C ASP A 562 14.45 -27.23 5.59
N GLU A 563 14.95 -27.12 6.82
CA GLU A 563 16.24 -26.49 7.12
C GLU A 563 17.42 -27.30 6.56
N GLU A 564 17.42 -28.63 6.73
CA GLU A 564 18.43 -29.52 6.12
C GLU A 564 18.49 -29.38 4.60
N ASP A 565 17.33 -29.40 3.95
CA ASP A 565 17.23 -29.26 2.49
C ASP A 565 17.68 -27.87 2.04
N THR A 566 17.33 -26.82 2.80
CA THR A 566 17.78 -25.44 2.52
C THR A 566 19.30 -25.32 2.64
N LEU A 567 19.91 -25.90 3.66
CA LEU A 567 21.37 -25.90 3.85
C LEU A 567 22.07 -26.69 2.74
N ALA A 568 21.53 -27.85 2.35
CA ALA A 568 22.06 -28.65 1.25
C ALA A 568 22.01 -27.89 -0.08
N PHE A 569 20.89 -27.21 -0.37
CA PHE A 569 20.76 -26.39 -1.58
C PHE A 569 21.68 -25.16 -1.54
N LYS A 570 21.77 -24.46 -0.41
CA LYS A 570 22.69 -23.32 -0.21
C LYS A 570 24.13 -23.69 -0.52
N ALA A 571 24.59 -24.85 -0.04
CA ALA A 571 25.96 -25.30 -0.25
C ALA A 571 26.30 -25.38 -1.75
N VAL A 572 25.41 -25.94 -2.57
CA VAL A 572 25.64 -26.08 -4.01
C VAL A 572 25.34 -24.82 -4.80
N PHE A 573 24.41 -23.97 -4.32
CA PHE A 573 24.06 -22.71 -4.98
C PHE A 573 25.07 -21.60 -4.72
N SER A 574 25.84 -21.67 -3.62
CA SER A 574 26.82 -20.63 -3.23
C SER A 574 27.83 -20.23 -4.33
N ALA A 575 28.23 -21.17 -5.19
CA ALA A 575 29.16 -20.91 -6.29
C ALA A 575 28.51 -20.17 -7.49
N PHE A 576 27.18 -20.12 -7.54
CA PHE A 576 26.38 -19.53 -8.61
C PHE A 576 25.56 -18.32 -8.11
N ASP A 577 25.54 -18.07 -6.80
CA ASP A 577 24.70 -17.07 -6.17
C ASP A 577 24.94 -15.69 -6.80
N PRO A 578 23.92 -15.04 -7.39
CA PRO A 578 24.09 -13.78 -8.09
C PRO A 578 24.13 -12.55 -7.17
N TYR A 579 24.00 -12.76 -5.85
CA TYR A 579 23.91 -11.72 -4.82
C TYR A 579 25.22 -11.54 -4.06
#